data_AF-A0A0S9KD26-F1
#
_entry.id   AF-A0A0S9KD26-F1
#
_cell.length_a   1.000
_cell.length_b   1.000
_cell.length_c   1.000
_cell.angle_alpha   90.00
_cell.angle_beta   90.00
_cell.angle_gamma   90.00
#
_symmetry.space_group_name_H-M   'P 1'
#
loop_
_entity.id
_entity.type
_entity.pdbx_description
1 polymer ?
#
loop_
_entity_poly.entity_id
_entity_poly.type
_entity_poly.pdbx_seq_one_letter_code
_entity_poly.pdbx_strand_id
1 'polypeptide(L)'
;MLDDPNVPQRQDRNFTLFSPESTRIVGATDGAFHPQAGGAAYGWMTEDGARGFGPLGGARSALAAEIGAVKRFLRVNKKYRSATIYMDSKRAIEAITDARNGLIRSFHPLDVISELNKVVDASRTVDLDLRWVRGHNNHPLNDAADRLARLARQTKNFRTSRSTSEKIADEIVAAAIGKKTT
;
A
#
# COMPACT_ATOMS: atom_id res chain seq x y z
N MET A 1 43.01 31.04 -27.92
CA MET A 1 42.37 30.61 -26.67
C MET A 1 41.95 29.17 -26.91
N LEU A 2 42.73 28.24 -26.37
CA LEU A 2 42.64 26.80 -26.64
C LEU A 2 41.49 26.21 -25.81
N ASP A 3 40.63 25.43 -26.45
CA ASP A 3 39.55 24.68 -25.82
C ASP A 3 40.10 23.67 -24.80
N ASP A 4 39.54 23.66 -23.60
CA ASP A 4 39.92 22.76 -22.50
C ASP A 4 39.34 21.35 -22.75
N PRO A 5 40.19 20.32 -22.98
CA PRO A 5 39.74 18.96 -23.25
C PRO A 5 39.22 18.20 -22.01
N ASN A 6 39.26 18.80 -20.81
CA ASN A 6 38.79 18.18 -19.57
C ASN A 6 37.46 18.71 -19.05
N VAL A 7 36.77 19.59 -19.79
CA VAL A 7 35.37 19.90 -19.50
C VAL A 7 34.52 18.78 -20.06
N PRO A 8 33.86 17.95 -19.23
CA PRO A 8 32.92 16.96 -19.75
C PRO A 8 31.82 17.74 -20.45
N GLN A 9 31.76 17.62 -21.79
CA GLN A 9 30.61 18.08 -22.55
C GLN A 9 29.39 17.46 -21.88
N ARG A 10 28.50 18.31 -21.35
CA ARG A 10 27.23 17.88 -20.76
C ARG A 10 26.50 17.09 -21.84
N GLN A 11 26.65 15.77 -21.80
CA GLN A 11 25.82 14.86 -22.56
C GLN A 11 24.38 15.26 -22.26
N ASP A 12 23.66 15.49 -23.35
CA ASP A 12 22.25 15.83 -23.36
C ASP A 12 21.53 14.91 -22.39
N ARG A 13 21.24 15.44 -21.20
CA ARG A 13 20.32 14.79 -20.29
C ARG A 13 18.99 14.92 -20.99
N ASN A 14 18.61 13.88 -21.71
CA ASN A 14 17.22 13.58 -22.01
C ASN A 14 16.49 13.69 -20.67
N PHE A 15 15.92 14.86 -20.38
CA PHE A 15 14.85 14.98 -19.41
C PHE A 15 13.74 14.15 -20.03
N THR A 16 13.67 12.88 -19.65
CA THR A 16 12.50 12.07 -19.89
C THR A 16 11.40 12.75 -19.08
N LEU A 17 10.73 13.72 -19.71
CA LEU A 17 9.45 14.25 -19.28
C LEU A 17 8.64 13.03 -18.91
N PHE A 18 8.26 12.94 -17.63
CA PHE A 18 7.55 11.83 -17.03
C PHE A 18 6.58 11.22 -18.05
N SER A 19 6.84 9.98 -18.46
CA SER A 19 5.89 9.25 -19.30
C SER A 19 4.55 9.26 -18.57
N PRO A 20 3.40 9.48 -19.25
CA PRO A 20 2.08 9.44 -18.62
C PRO A 20 1.86 8.14 -17.81
N GLU A 21 2.42 7.03 -18.29
CA GLU A 21 2.44 5.72 -17.61
C GLU A 21 3.21 5.74 -16.28
N SER A 22 4.23 6.58 -16.14
CA SER A 22 5.01 6.77 -14.91
C SER A 22 4.26 7.55 -13.80
N THR A 23 3.04 8.00 -14.09
CA THR A 23 2.21 8.76 -13.15
C THR A 23 1.14 7.91 -12.45
N ARG A 24 0.99 6.64 -12.83
CA ARG A 24 0.02 5.71 -12.23
C ARG A 24 0.70 4.60 -11.45
N ILE A 25 0.04 4.16 -10.38
CA ILE A 25 0.38 2.93 -9.68
C ILE A 25 -0.85 2.05 -9.52
N VAL A 26 -0.69 0.73 -9.69
CA VAL A 26 -1.72 -0.27 -9.41
C VAL A 26 -1.18 -1.21 -8.34
N GLY A 27 -1.99 -1.48 -7.32
CA GLY A 27 -1.64 -2.41 -6.26
C GLY A 27 -2.84 -2.91 -5.48
N ALA A 28 -2.57 -3.68 -4.44
CA ALA A 28 -3.55 -4.11 -3.47
C ALA A 28 -3.05 -3.84 -2.05
N THR A 29 -3.98 -3.69 -1.11
CA THR A 29 -3.68 -3.44 0.31
C THR A 29 -4.57 -4.29 1.18
N ASP A 30 -4.05 -4.75 2.32
CA ASP A 30 -4.81 -5.46 3.33
C ASP A 30 -4.36 -5.08 4.75
N GLY A 31 -5.32 -5.07 5.67
CA GLY A 31 -5.12 -4.82 7.09
C GLY A 31 -5.40 -6.04 7.97
N ALA A 32 -4.38 -6.50 8.71
CA ALA A 32 -4.55 -7.59 9.67
C ALA A 32 -4.72 -7.04 11.10
N PHE A 33 -5.76 -7.48 11.81
CA PHE A 33 -5.97 -7.18 13.23
C PHE A 33 -6.35 -8.42 14.02
N HIS A 34 -5.89 -8.53 15.27
CA HIS A 34 -6.28 -9.62 16.17
C HIS A 34 -6.58 -9.08 17.57
N PRO A 35 -7.81 -9.25 18.10
CA PRO A 35 -8.20 -8.69 19.40
C PRO A 35 -7.35 -9.19 20.57
N GLN A 36 -7.08 -10.50 20.64
CA GLN A 36 -6.41 -11.12 21.80
C GLN A 36 -4.88 -11.02 21.76
N ALA A 37 -4.26 -11.26 20.61
CA ALA A 37 -2.81 -11.17 20.44
C ALA A 37 -2.27 -9.73 20.40
N GLY A 38 -3.16 -8.75 20.22
CA GLY A 38 -2.82 -7.33 20.24
C GLY A 38 -2.11 -6.83 18.98
N GLY A 39 -2.63 -5.73 18.44
CA GLY A 39 -1.98 -4.97 17.37
C GLY A 39 -2.53 -5.23 15.97
N ALA A 40 -2.46 -4.17 15.17
CA ALA A 40 -2.76 -4.18 13.76
C ALA A 40 -1.46 -4.24 12.95
N ALA A 41 -1.56 -4.72 11.72
CA ALA A 41 -0.50 -4.75 10.73
C ALA A 41 -1.09 -4.43 9.35
N TYR A 42 -0.21 -4.11 8.41
CA TYR A 42 -0.55 -3.87 7.02
C TYR A 42 0.31 -4.71 6.10
N GLY A 43 -0.23 -4.97 4.92
CA GLY A 43 0.49 -5.50 3.77
C GLY A 43 0.01 -4.78 2.51
N TRP A 44 0.92 -4.56 1.57
CA TRP A 44 0.59 -4.07 0.24
C TRP A 44 1.59 -4.57 -0.79
N MET A 45 1.12 -4.69 -2.02
CA MET A 45 1.91 -5.06 -3.18
C MET A 45 1.43 -4.29 -4.40
N THR A 46 2.35 -3.91 -5.28
CA THR A 46 2.07 -3.28 -6.58
C THR A 46 2.25 -4.29 -7.71
N GLU A 47 1.71 -3.97 -8.88
CA GLU A 47 1.79 -4.85 -10.04
C GLU A 47 3.19 -5.11 -10.59
N ASP A 48 4.10 -4.17 -10.37
CA ASP A 48 5.52 -4.26 -10.74
C ASP A 48 6.36 -5.01 -9.69
N GLY A 49 5.72 -5.55 -8.64
CA GLY A 49 6.38 -6.35 -7.62
C GLY A 49 6.90 -5.57 -6.42
N ALA A 50 6.80 -4.24 -6.39
CA ALA A 50 7.11 -3.50 -5.17
C ALA A 50 6.12 -3.86 -4.05
N ARG A 51 6.58 -3.81 -2.80
CA ARG A 51 5.78 -4.23 -1.65
C ARG A 51 6.10 -3.45 -0.39
N GLY A 52 5.24 -3.59 0.59
CA GLY A 52 5.55 -3.19 1.96
C GLY A 52 4.64 -3.87 2.96
N PHE A 53 5.19 -4.16 4.13
CA PHE A 53 4.46 -4.78 5.22
C PHE A 53 5.03 -4.32 6.55
N GLY A 54 4.21 -4.33 7.61
CA GLY A 54 4.69 -3.93 8.92
C GLY A 54 3.58 -3.67 9.93
N PRO A 55 3.95 -3.33 11.17
CA PRO A 55 2.98 -3.02 12.21
C PRO A 55 2.26 -1.69 11.94
N LEU A 56 0.98 -1.63 12.30
CA LEU A 56 0.18 -0.41 12.39
C LEU A 56 -0.01 -0.04 13.86
N GLY A 57 0.79 0.94 14.33
CA GLY A 57 0.56 1.56 15.63
C GLY A 57 -0.73 2.37 15.63
N GLY A 58 -1.51 2.26 16.71
CA GLY A 58 -2.71 3.07 16.95
C GLY A 58 -4.02 2.51 16.38
N ALA A 59 -3.97 1.60 15.40
CA ALA A 59 -5.17 0.91 14.91
C ALA A 59 -5.60 -0.19 15.90
N ARG A 60 -6.87 -0.17 16.30
CA ARG A 60 -7.47 -1.04 17.33
C ARG A 60 -8.65 -1.86 16.80
N SER A 61 -8.86 -1.87 15.49
CA SER A 61 -9.93 -2.60 14.82
C SER A 61 -9.44 -3.08 13.45
N ALA A 62 -10.13 -4.09 12.89
CA ALA A 62 -9.88 -4.53 11.52
C ALA A 62 -10.08 -3.37 10.52
N LEU A 63 -11.17 -2.61 10.67
CA LEU A 63 -11.43 -1.45 9.81
C LEU A 63 -10.30 -0.40 9.85
N ALA A 64 -9.78 -0.06 11.04
CA ALA A 64 -8.65 0.85 11.14
C ALA A 64 -7.35 0.26 10.54
N ALA A 65 -7.17 -1.06 10.60
CA ALA A 65 -6.04 -1.72 9.95
C ALA A 65 -6.12 -1.61 8.42
N GLU A 66 -7.29 -1.86 7.84
CA GLU A 66 -7.53 -1.75 6.39
C GLU A 66 -7.25 -0.33 5.88
N ILE A 67 -7.81 0.67 6.55
CA ILE A 67 -7.61 2.09 6.20
C ILE A 67 -6.13 2.47 6.39
N GLY A 68 -5.50 1.97 7.46
CA GLY A 68 -4.09 2.17 7.72
C GLY A 68 -3.17 1.56 6.64
N ALA A 69 -3.58 0.46 6.01
CA ALA A 69 -2.87 -0.15 4.88
C ALA A 69 -2.91 0.75 3.64
N VAL A 70 -4.08 1.29 3.29
CA VAL A 70 -4.24 2.28 2.21
C VAL A 70 -3.39 3.52 2.46
N LYS A 71 -3.42 4.07 3.67
CA LYS A 71 -2.55 5.19 4.07
C LYS A 71 -1.08 4.88 3.82
N ARG A 72 -0.61 3.69 4.20
CA ARG A 72 0.80 3.29 4.03
C ARG A 72 1.17 3.17 2.57
N PHE A 73 0.32 2.56 1.75
CA PHE A 73 0.51 2.47 0.30
C PHE A 73 0.66 3.86 -0.32
N LEU A 74 -0.28 4.77 -0.06
CA LEU A 74 -0.28 6.13 -0.62
C LEU A 74 0.95 6.94 -0.19
N ARG A 75 1.36 6.85 1.09
CA ARG A 75 2.52 7.59 1.60
C ARG A 75 3.84 7.17 0.96
N VAL A 76 4.02 5.86 0.73
CA VAL A 76 5.23 5.35 0.07
C VAL A 76 5.20 5.69 -1.42
N ASN A 77 4.02 5.59 -2.03
CA ASN A 77 3.82 5.81 -3.47
C ASN A 77 3.40 7.24 -3.84
N LYS A 78 3.75 8.24 -3.01
CA LYS A 78 3.37 9.67 -3.21
C LYS A 78 3.88 10.31 -4.51
N LYS A 79 4.83 9.67 -5.19
CA LYS A 79 5.37 10.13 -6.48
C LYS A 79 4.34 9.99 -7.61
N TYR A 80 3.40 9.06 -7.50
CA TYR A 80 2.35 8.84 -8.49
C TYR A 80 1.20 9.84 -8.29
N ARG A 81 0.50 10.16 -9.38
CA ARG A 81 -0.66 11.07 -9.42
C ARG A 81 -1.98 10.33 -9.56
N SER A 82 -1.95 9.06 -9.95
CA SER A 82 -3.11 8.17 -9.98
C SER A 82 -2.77 6.86 -9.27
N ALA A 83 -3.71 6.33 -8.50
CA ALA A 83 -3.55 5.07 -7.78
C ALA A 83 -4.83 4.23 -7.89
N THR A 84 -4.71 3.01 -8.44
CA THR A 84 -5.75 1.98 -8.35
C THR A 84 -5.38 0.99 -7.25
N ILE A 85 -6.23 0.85 -6.24
CA ILE A 85 -6.00 -0.05 -5.10
C ILE A 85 -7.11 -1.10 -5.03
N TYR A 86 -6.72 -2.37 -5.14
CA TYR A 86 -7.60 -3.50 -4.89
C TYR A 86 -7.70 -3.81 -3.39
N MET A 87 -8.92 -4.04 -2.91
CA MET A 87 -9.20 -4.40 -1.52
C MET A 87 -10.41 -5.35 -1.46
N ASP A 88 -10.48 -6.21 -0.45
CA ASP A 88 -11.65 -7.07 -0.24
C ASP A 88 -12.65 -6.53 0.80
N SER A 89 -12.28 -5.48 1.53
CA SER A 89 -13.13 -4.82 2.51
C SER A 89 -14.00 -3.72 1.90
N LYS A 90 -15.24 -4.06 1.52
CA LYS A 90 -16.26 -3.07 1.09
C LYS A 90 -16.47 -1.95 2.11
N ARG A 91 -16.40 -2.28 3.40
CA ARG A 91 -16.56 -1.32 4.50
C ARG A 91 -15.43 -0.29 4.54
N ALA A 92 -14.19 -0.69 4.26
CA ALA A 92 -13.07 0.24 4.17
C ALA A 92 -13.20 1.14 2.93
N ILE A 93 -13.59 0.56 1.79
CA ILE A 93 -13.85 1.33 0.55
C ILE A 93 -14.91 2.40 0.78
N GLU A 94 -16.06 2.03 1.37
CA GLU A 94 -17.14 2.97 1.69
C GLU A 94 -16.64 4.07 2.64
N ALA A 95 -16.00 3.70 3.76
CA ALA A 95 -15.53 4.67 4.75
C ALA A 95 -14.50 5.66 4.19
N ILE A 96 -13.56 5.19 3.36
CA ILE A 96 -12.56 6.06 2.71
C ILE A 96 -13.23 6.96 1.67
N THR A 97 -14.18 6.43 0.89
CA THR A 97 -14.91 7.19 -0.12
C THR A 97 -15.73 8.31 0.53
N ASP A 98 -16.50 7.98 1.56
CA ASP A 98 -17.25 8.95 2.37
C ASP A 98 -16.31 10.02 2.95
N ALA A 99 -15.19 9.63 3.55
CA ALA A 99 -14.23 10.56 4.12
C ALA A 99 -13.61 11.51 3.09
N ARG A 100 -13.29 11.03 1.88
CA ARG A 100 -12.79 11.88 0.78
C ARG A 100 -13.84 12.87 0.28
N ASN A 101 -15.11 12.54 0.43
CA ASN A 101 -16.23 13.43 0.13
C ASN A 101 -16.61 14.35 1.32
N GLY A 102 -15.82 14.35 2.39
CA GLY A 102 -16.08 15.17 3.58
C GLY A 102 -17.12 14.59 4.56
N LEU A 103 -17.52 13.33 4.39
CA LEU A 103 -18.59 12.67 5.15
C LEU A 103 -18.04 11.68 6.19
N ILE A 104 -17.18 12.12 7.11
CA ILE A 104 -16.71 11.25 8.20
C ILE A 104 -17.85 11.08 9.22
N ARG A 105 -18.35 9.85 9.36
CA ARG A 105 -19.46 9.54 10.28
C ARG A 105 -18.98 9.57 11.73
N SER A 106 -19.68 10.32 12.58
CA SER A 106 -19.31 10.56 13.99
C SER A 106 -19.37 9.31 14.88
N PHE A 107 -20.10 8.27 14.47
CA PHE A 107 -20.15 6.99 15.20
C PHE A 107 -18.91 6.12 14.97
N HIS A 108 -18.02 6.47 14.03
CA HIS A 108 -16.78 5.73 13.88
C HIS A 108 -15.91 5.86 15.14
N PRO A 109 -15.28 4.77 15.59
CA PRO A 109 -14.29 4.84 16.66
C PRO A 109 -13.15 5.83 16.34
N LEU A 110 -12.55 6.42 17.37
CA LEU A 110 -11.51 7.45 17.21
C LEU A 110 -10.29 6.98 16.42
N ASP A 111 -9.91 5.70 16.50
CA ASP A 111 -8.81 5.13 15.71
C ASP A 111 -9.16 5.09 14.22
N VAL A 112 -10.40 4.74 13.88
CA VAL A 112 -10.92 4.77 12.51
C VAL A 112 -10.94 6.21 11.98
N ILE A 113 -11.50 7.17 12.74
CA ILE A 113 -11.51 8.59 12.34
C ILE A 113 -10.08 9.11 12.12
N SER A 114 -9.15 8.77 13.01
CA SER A 114 -7.74 9.15 12.90
C SER A 114 -7.10 8.61 11.62
N GLU A 115 -7.37 7.36 11.25
CA GLU A 115 -6.85 6.75 10.03
C GLU A 115 -7.51 7.31 8.77
N LEU A 116 -8.83 7.59 8.80
CA LEU A 116 -9.55 8.23 7.68
C LEU A 116 -8.95 9.61 7.36
N ASN A 117 -8.76 10.46 8.37
CA ASN A 117 -8.14 11.78 8.19
C ASN A 117 -6.75 11.67 7.52
N LYS A 118 -5.94 10.71 7.96
CA LYS A 118 -4.61 10.49 7.37
C LYS A 118 -4.67 9.98 5.93
N VAL A 119 -5.67 9.17 5.57
CA VAL A 119 -5.89 8.73 4.18
C VAL A 119 -6.36 9.89 3.31
N VAL A 120 -7.28 10.72 3.79
CA VAL A 120 -7.72 11.94 3.10
C VAL A 120 -6.51 12.82 2.83
N ASP A 121 -5.68 13.08 3.84
CA ASP A 121 -4.46 13.87 3.68
C ASP A 121 -3.46 13.27 2.69
N ALA A 122 -3.25 11.95 2.75
CA ALA A 122 -2.33 11.25 1.85
C ALA A 122 -2.85 11.15 0.39
N SER A 123 -4.16 11.30 0.17
CA SER A 123 -4.79 11.19 -1.15
C SER A 123 -5.15 12.52 -1.79
N ARG A 124 -4.86 13.67 -1.15
CA ARG A 124 -5.25 15.01 -1.65
C ARG A 124 -4.80 15.30 -3.09
N THR A 125 -3.63 14.82 -3.48
CA THR A 125 -3.05 15.06 -4.81
C THR A 125 -3.04 13.81 -5.69
N VAL A 126 -3.80 12.78 -5.30
CA VAL A 126 -3.85 11.49 -5.99
C VAL A 126 -5.27 11.25 -6.47
N ASP A 127 -5.41 10.97 -7.76
CA ASP A 127 -6.62 10.38 -8.32
C ASP A 127 -6.70 8.92 -7.82
N LEU A 128 -7.44 8.72 -6.73
CA LEU A 128 -7.55 7.46 -6.03
C LEU A 128 -8.80 6.68 -6.46
N ASP A 129 -8.56 5.52 -7.06
CA ASP A 129 -9.57 4.55 -7.49
C ASP A 129 -9.49 3.29 -6.60
N LEU A 130 -10.55 3.04 -5.83
CA LEU A 130 -10.64 1.87 -4.94
C LEU A 130 -11.52 0.80 -5.59
N ARG A 131 -10.96 -0.39 -5.80
CA ARG A 131 -11.62 -1.50 -6.47
C ARG A 131 -11.86 -2.65 -5.52
N TRP A 132 -13.13 -2.98 -5.33
CA TRP A 132 -13.49 -4.16 -4.56
C TRP A 132 -13.17 -5.44 -5.35
N VAL A 133 -12.50 -6.38 -4.69
CA VAL A 133 -12.34 -7.76 -5.14
C VAL A 133 -12.92 -8.71 -4.11
N ARG A 134 -13.42 -9.85 -4.55
CA ARG A 134 -13.87 -10.88 -3.60
C ARG A 134 -12.63 -11.45 -2.89
N GLY A 135 -12.63 -11.38 -1.55
CA GLY A 135 -11.62 -12.06 -0.73
C GLY A 135 -11.63 -13.57 -0.99
N HIS A 136 -10.47 -14.21 -0.91
CA HIS A 136 -10.28 -15.65 -1.20
C HIS A 136 -10.65 -16.09 -2.63
N ASN A 137 -10.72 -15.16 -3.59
CA ASN A 137 -11.01 -15.47 -4.99
C ASN A 137 -9.76 -15.62 -5.87
N ASN A 138 -8.61 -15.92 -5.26
CA ASN A 138 -7.32 -16.06 -5.93
C ASN A 138 -6.84 -14.79 -6.68
N HIS A 139 -7.29 -13.58 -6.30
CA HIS A 139 -6.80 -12.35 -6.92
C HIS A 139 -5.34 -12.14 -6.52
N PRO A 140 -4.34 -12.26 -7.43
CA PRO A 140 -2.95 -12.44 -7.03
C PRO A 140 -2.40 -11.32 -6.15
N LEU A 141 -2.72 -10.06 -6.47
CA LEU A 141 -2.27 -8.91 -5.67
C LEU A 141 -2.94 -8.86 -4.30
N ASN A 142 -4.23 -9.20 -4.22
CA ASN A 142 -4.98 -9.10 -2.96
C ASN A 142 -4.54 -10.21 -2.00
N ASP A 143 -4.40 -11.43 -2.51
CA ASP A 143 -3.86 -12.56 -1.75
C ASP A 143 -2.44 -12.27 -1.24
N ALA A 144 -1.61 -11.61 -2.05
CA ALA A 144 -0.28 -11.19 -1.62
C ALA A 144 -0.34 -10.16 -0.50
N ALA A 145 -1.17 -9.12 -0.64
CA ALA A 145 -1.35 -8.09 0.37
C ALA A 145 -1.83 -8.69 1.71
N ASP A 146 -2.82 -9.59 1.68
CA ASP A 146 -3.32 -10.30 2.87
C ASP A 146 -2.23 -11.16 3.54
N ARG A 147 -1.49 -11.95 2.75
CA ARG A 147 -0.37 -12.75 3.27
C ARG A 147 0.72 -11.89 3.90
N LEU A 148 1.04 -10.75 3.28
CA LEU A 148 1.99 -9.77 3.80
C LEU A 148 1.51 -9.14 5.12
N ALA A 149 0.22 -8.79 5.23
CA ALA A 149 -0.36 -8.25 6.46
C ALA A 149 -0.33 -9.27 7.60
N ARG A 150 -0.67 -10.53 7.30
CA ARG A 150 -0.58 -11.66 8.25
C ARG A 150 0.86 -11.93 8.68
N LEU A 151 1.80 -11.94 7.74
CA LEU A 151 3.23 -12.09 8.01
C LEU A 151 3.75 -10.98 8.95
N ALA A 152 3.39 -9.72 8.68
CA ALA A 152 3.77 -8.58 9.53
C ALA A 152 3.26 -8.74 10.97
N ARG A 153 2.00 -9.18 11.13
CA ARG A 153 1.41 -9.43 12.44
C ARG A 153 2.10 -10.59 13.17
N GLN A 154 2.35 -11.70 12.47
CA GLN A 154 3.01 -12.88 13.04
C GLN A 154 4.47 -12.59 13.42
N THR A 155 5.20 -11.85 12.59
CA THR A 155 6.59 -11.43 12.86
C THR A 155 6.70 -10.73 14.22
N LYS A 156 5.75 -9.85 14.52
CA LYS A 156 5.68 -9.17 15.81
C LYS A 156 5.41 -10.15 16.96
N ASN A 157 4.46 -11.07 16.77
CA ASN A 157 4.04 -12.00 17.81
C ASN A 157 5.11 -13.04 18.15
N PHE A 158 5.80 -13.56 17.14
CA PHE A 158 6.81 -14.61 17.30
C PHE A 158 8.25 -14.08 17.36
N ARG A 159 8.43 -12.75 17.34
CA ARG A 159 9.76 -12.10 17.30
C ARG A 159 10.64 -12.64 16.18
N THR A 160 10.02 -12.95 15.04
CA THR A 160 10.71 -13.45 13.86
C THR A 160 11.74 -12.42 13.38
N SER A 161 12.93 -12.89 13.00
CA SER A 161 13.97 -12.00 12.50
C SER A 161 13.52 -11.27 11.24
N ARG A 162 13.97 -10.02 11.06
CA ARG A 162 13.65 -9.24 9.86
C ARG A 162 14.08 -9.98 8.58
N SER A 163 15.27 -10.58 8.57
CA SER A 163 15.75 -11.34 7.41
C SER A 163 14.84 -12.51 7.04
N THR A 164 14.27 -13.21 8.03
CA THR A 164 13.33 -14.31 7.77
C THR A 164 12.04 -13.78 7.18
N SER A 165 11.48 -12.72 7.76
CA SER A 165 10.23 -12.13 7.26
C SER A 165 10.40 -11.53 5.86
N GLU A 166 11.54 -10.92 5.53
CA GLU A 166 11.80 -10.43 4.18
C GLU A 166 11.87 -11.58 3.16
N LYS A 167 12.52 -12.70 3.49
CA LYS A 167 12.56 -13.89 2.61
C LYS A 167 11.16 -14.45 2.34
N ILE A 168 10.33 -14.57 3.37
CA ILE A 168 8.94 -15.04 3.20
C ILE A 168 8.14 -14.06 2.34
N ALA A 169 8.36 -12.75 2.54
CA ALA A 169 7.73 -11.74 1.71
C ALA A 169 8.19 -11.83 0.23
N ASP A 170 9.46 -12.21 -0.04
CA ASP A 170 10.00 -12.41 -1.40
C ASP A 170 9.26 -13.54 -2.10
N GLU A 171 9.07 -14.65 -1.40
CA GLU A 171 8.31 -15.80 -1.90
C GLU A 171 6.84 -15.47 -2.17
N ILE A 172 6.19 -14.68 -1.29
CA ILE A 172 4.80 -14.22 -1.49
C ILE A 172 4.69 -13.40 -2.77
N VAL A 173 5.60 -12.44 -2.98
CA VAL A 173 5.59 -11.58 -4.17
C VAL A 173 5.89 -12.38 -5.44
N ALA A 174 6.91 -13.24 -5.42
CA ALA A 174 7.26 -14.08 -6.55
C ALA A 174 6.08 -14.97 -7.00
N ALA A 175 5.39 -15.58 -6.04
CA ALA A 175 4.21 -16.41 -6.33
C ALA A 175 3.04 -15.59 -6.93
N ALA A 176 2.85 -14.34 -6.49
CA ALA A 176 1.79 -13.48 -7.00
C ALA A 176 2.09 -12.96 -8.43
N ILE A 177 3.35 -12.64 -8.73
CA ILE A 177 3.77 -12.24 -10.09
C ILE A 177 3.63 -13.43 -11.05
N GLY A 178 4.07 -14.63 -10.66
CA GLY A 178 3.96 -15.83 -11.51
C GLY A 178 2.52 -16.15 -11.91
N LYS A 179 1.55 -15.92 -11.01
CA LYS A 179 0.11 -16.10 -11.28
C LYS A 179 -0.49 -15.03 -12.22
N LYS A 180 0.17 -13.89 -12.43
CA LYS A 180 -0.30 -12.84 -13.35
C LYS A 180 0.01 -13.17 -14.82
N THR A 181 0.99 -14.04 -15.07
CA THR A 181 1.48 -14.38 -16.43
C THR A 181 0.80 -15.63 -17.01
N THR A 182 -0.11 -16.26 -16.27
CA THR A 182 -0.87 -17.45 -16.70
C THR A 182 -2.32 -17.07 -16.96
#